data_AF-A0A5K1JW97-F1
#
_entry.id   AF-A0A5K1JW97-F1
#
_cell.length_a   1.000
_cell.length_b   1.000
_cell.length_c   1.000
_cell.angle_alpha   90.00
_cell.angle_beta   90.00
_cell.angle_gamma   90.00
#
_symmetry.space_group_name_H-M   'P 1'
#
loop_
_entity.id
_entity.type
_entity.pdbx_description
1 polymer ?
#
loop_
_entity_poly.entity_id
_entity_poly.type
_entity_poly.pdbx_seq_one_letter_code
_entity_poly.pdbx_strand_id
1 'polypeptide(L)'
;MTRRVMKDITLHDGTRLPAGTLVAANAHAMHHDPAATQLENPDEFDALRYVRMRSVAGQGLKHQFAVTSPDYIPFGHGPRACPGRFFASNTLKAVLAYIVLRYDLKLAGDGARPANAYVSLAVVPARNGRILFKRRDGSA
;
A
#
# COMPACT_ATOMS: atom_id res chain seq x y z
N MET A 1 -10.65 -3.49 4.73
CA MET A 1 -11.66 -4.41 4.15
C MET A 1 -12.66 -4.78 5.22
N THR A 2 -13.95 -4.48 5.04
CA THR A 2 -14.97 -4.70 6.07
C THR A 2 -15.89 -5.87 5.69
N ARG A 3 -16.35 -6.64 6.67
CA ARG A 3 -17.36 -7.69 6.55
C ARG A 3 -18.38 -7.54 7.66
N ARG A 4 -19.61 -7.95 7.39
CA ARG A 4 -20.65 -8.11 8.40
C ARG A 4 -20.77 -9.58 8.74
N VAL A 5 -20.72 -9.91 10.02
CA VAL A 5 -20.94 -11.25 10.53
C VAL A 5 -22.42 -11.59 10.32
N MET A 6 -22.71 -12.63 9.54
CA MET A 6 -24.09 -12.97 9.15
C MET A 6 -24.76 -13.94 10.13
N LYS A 7 -23.97 -14.69 10.89
CA LYS A 7 -24.40 -15.63 11.93
C LYS A 7 -23.36 -15.60 13.03
N ASP A 8 -23.77 -15.86 14.27
CA ASP A 8 -22.84 -16.01 15.39
C ASP A 8 -21.71 -16.98 15.03
N ILE A 9 -20.47 -16.57 15.26
CA ILE A 9 -19.28 -17.37 15.03
C ILE A 9 -18.33 -17.23 16.21
N THR A 10 -17.72 -18.33 16.62
CA THR A 10 -16.61 -18.34 17.58
C THR A 10 -15.32 -18.60 16.82
N LEU A 11 -14.34 -17.73 16.96
CA LEU A 11 -13.02 -17.90 16.36
C LEU A 11 -12.22 -18.97 17.12
N HIS A 12 -11.11 -19.43 16.52
CA HIS A 12 -10.27 -20.48 17.10
C HIS A 12 -9.67 -20.11 18.48
N ASP A 13 -9.53 -18.82 18.76
CA ASP A 13 -9.04 -18.28 20.03
C ASP A 13 -10.14 -18.10 21.10
N GLY A 14 -11.36 -18.54 20.80
CA GLY A 14 -12.52 -18.41 21.68
C GLY A 14 -13.26 -17.07 21.56
N THR A 15 -12.79 -16.13 20.74
CA THR A 15 -13.47 -14.84 20.52
C THR A 15 -14.84 -15.08 19.87
N ARG A 16 -15.92 -14.70 20.56
CA ARG A 16 -17.28 -14.78 20.02
C ARG A 16 -17.64 -13.51 19.26
N LEU A 17 -18.08 -13.67 18.01
CA LEU A 17 -18.57 -12.61 17.14
C LEU A 17 -20.08 -12.82 16.89
N PRO A 18 -20.95 -12.01 17.51
CA PRO A 18 -22.39 -12.07 17.26
C PRO A 18 -22.76 -11.68 15.83
N ALA A 19 -23.88 -12.21 15.33
CA ALA A 19 -24.49 -11.78 14.09
C ALA A 19 -24.75 -10.26 14.11
N GLY A 20 -24.48 -9.60 12.98
CA GLY A 20 -24.56 -8.16 12.83
C GLY A 20 -23.25 -7.41 13.07
N THR A 21 -22.26 -8.02 13.74
CA THR A 21 -20.95 -7.40 14.01
C THR A 21 -20.23 -7.00 12.71
N LEU A 22 -19.67 -5.79 12.66
CA LEU A 22 -18.76 -5.39 11.59
C LEU A 22 -17.32 -5.71 11.98
N VAL A 23 -16.63 -6.48 11.14
CA VAL A 23 -15.21 -6.79 11.30
C VAL A 23 -14.43 -6.18 10.15
N ALA A 24 -13.25 -5.63 10.44
CA ALA A 24 -12.39 -5.05 9.43
C ALA A 24 -10.94 -5.49 9.62
N ALA A 25 -10.28 -5.81 8.51
CA ALA A 25 -8.83 -6.01 8.53
C ALA A 25 -8.12 -4.66 8.67
N ASN A 26 -7.30 -4.51 9.72
CA ASN A 26 -6.48 -3.33 9.95
C ASN A 26 -5.22 -3.38 9.09
N ALA A 27 -5.37 -3.01 7.81
CA ALA A 27 -4.26 -3.05 6.85
C ALA A 27 -3.06 -2.22 7.31
N HIS A 28 -3.27 -1.06 7.95
CA HIS A 28 -2.17 -0.23 8.43
C HIS A 28 -1.30 -0.97 9.44
N ALA A 29 -1.90 -1.51 10.51
CA ALA A 29 -1.17 -2.26 11.52
C ALA A 29 -0.46 -3.49 10.93
N MET A 30 -1.15 -4.23 10.05
CA MET A 30 -0.56 -5.40 9.37
C MET A 30 0.64 -5.02 8.51
N HIS A 31 0.55 -3.95 7.71
CA HIS A 31 1.62 -3.51 6.83
C HIS A 31 2.83 -2.96 7.57
N HIS A 32 2.65 -2.53 8.82
CA HIS A 32 3.70 -2.00 9.67
C HIS A 32 4.12 -2.95 10.79
N ASP A 33 3.66 -4.20 10.77
CA ASP A 33 4.11 -5.23 11.71
C ASP A 33 5.35 -5.95 11.15
N PRO A 34 6.55 -5.76 11.76
CA PRO A 34 7.75 -6.44 11.31
C PRO A 34 7.65 -7.96 11.40
N ALA A 35 6.91 -8.50 12.38
CA ALA A 35 6.76 -9.94 12.57
C ALA A 35 5.93 -10.57 11.44
N ALA A 36 4.88 -9.87 10.98
CA ALA A 36 4.06 -10.32 9.87
C ALA A 36 4.74 -10.11 8.51
N THR A 37 5.34 -8.94 8.30
CA THR A 37 5.81 -8.52 6.97
C THR A 37 7.27 -8.86 6.69
N GLN A 38 8.05 -9.17 7.72
CA GLN A 38 9.51 -9.38 7.64
C GLN A 38 10.25 -8.13 7.11
N LEU A 39 9.65 -6.94 7.24
CA LEU A 39 10.24 -5.68 6.80
C LEU A 39 11.11 -5.10 7.91
N GLU A 40 12.31 -4.68 7.55
CA GLU A 40 13.14 -3.80 8.37
C GLU A 40 12.58 -2.37 8.29
N ASN A 41 12.44 -1.72 9.45
CA ASN A 41 11.91 -0.36 9.62
C ASN A 41 10.66 -0.09 8.77
N PRO A 42 9.51 -0.74 9.07
CA PRO A 42 8.33 -0.64 8.24
C PRO A 42 7.81 0.80 8.07
N ASP A 43 8.01 1.66 9.06
CA ASP A 43 7.59 3.07 9.07
C ASP A 43 8.45 3.99 8.20
N GLU A 44 9.65 3.54 7.80
CA GLU A 44 10.53 4.32 6.93
C GLU A 44 10.17 4.09 5.45
N PHE A 45 10.31 5.12 4.63
CA PHE A 45 10.18 4.97 3.19
C PHE A 45 11.52 4.54 2.58
N ASP A 46 11.57 3.31 2.07
CA ASP A 46 12.70 2.80 1.30
C ASP A 46 12.25 2.36 -0.10
N ALA A 47 12.63 3.16 -1.09
CA ALA A 47 12.26 2.96 -2.49
C ALA A 47 12.78 1.64 -3.09
N LEU A 48 13.84 1.07 -2.52
CA LEU A 48 14.53 -0.10 -3.05
C LEU A 48 14.31 -1.37 -2.21
N ARG A 49 13.59 -1.28 -1.08
CA ARG A 49 13.32 -2.41 -0.16
C ARG A 49 12.87 -3.67 -0.90
N TYR A 50 11.80 -3.55 -1.68
CA TYR A 50 11.23 -4.70 -2.39
C TYR A 50 12.07 -5.16 -3.59
N VAL A 51 12.96 -4.31 -4.13
CA VAL A 51 13.95 -4.76 -5.11
C VAL A 51 14.91 -5.73 -4.44
N ARG A 52 15.48 -5.35 -3.29
CA ARG A 52 16.40 -6.19 -2.52
C ARG A 52 15.74 -7.49 -2.05
N MET A 53 14.50 -7.43 -1.56
CA MET A 53 13.76 -8.63 -1.15
C MET A 53 13.51 -9.59 -2.32
N ARG A 54 13.25 -9.07 -3.54
CA ARG A 54 13.05 -9.90 -4.74
C ARG A 54 14.33 -10.54 -5.26
N SER A 55 15.50 -9.99 -4.92
CA SER A 55 16.80 -10.56 -5.26
C SER A 55 17.16 -11.78 -4.42
N VAL A 56 16.47 -12.03 -3.31
CA VAL A 56 16.64 -13.25 -2.52
C VAL A 56 16.04 -14.44 -3.27
N ALA A 57 16.80 -15.55 -3.33
CA ALA A 57 16.37 -16.78 -3.99
C ALA A 57 15.00 -17.26 -3.48
N GLY A 58 14.08 -17.54 -4.39
CA GLY A 58 12.71 -17.97 -4.07
C GLY A 58 11.72 -16.85 -3.72
N GLN A 59 12.17 -15.59 -3.54
CA GLN A 59 11.31 -14.47 -3.13
C GLN A 59 10.84 -13.56 -4.27
N GLY A 60 11.30 -13.82 -5.50
CA GLY A 60 11.08 -12.94 -6.67
C GLY A 60 9.61 -12.70 -7.03
N LEU A 61 8.74 -13.68 -6.80
CA LEU A 61 7.29 -13.57 -7.05
C LEU A 61 6.52 -12.96 -5.87
N LYS A 62 6.95 -13.22 -4.63
CA LYS A 62 6.21 -12.84 -3.40
C LYS A 62 6.07 -11.33 -3.25
N HIS A 63 7.11 -10.58 -3.58
CA HIS A 63 7.20 -9.14 -3.32
C HIS A 63 6.90 -8.28 -4.55
N GLN A 64 6.19 -8.82 -5.55
CA GLN A 64 5.73 -8.02 -6.68
C GLN A 64 4.59 -7.09 -6.28
N PHE A 65 4.53 -5.91 -6.89
CA PHE A 65 3.57 -4.87 -6.52
C PHE A 65 2.10 -5.32 -6.55
N ALA A 66 1.71 -6.13 -7.53
CA ALA A 66 0.33 -6.61 -7.67
C ALA A 66 0.02 -7.89 -6.86
N VAL A 67 1.00 -8.44 -6.14
CA VAL A 67 0.82 -9.64 -5.32
C VAL A 67 0.26 -9.27 -3.95
N THR A 68 -0.61 -10.13 -3.43
CA THR A 68 -1.25 -9.98 -2.13
C THR A 68 -0.99 -11.23 -1.29
N SER A 69 -0.78 -11.07 0.00
CA SER A 69 -0.68 -12.18 0.95
C SER A 69 -1.60 -11.95 2.15
N PRO A 70 -1.80 -12.95 3.02
CA PRO A 70 -2.46 -12.75 4.30
C PRO A 70 -1.79 -11.66 5.16
N ASP A 71 -0.47 -11.50 5.06
CA ASP A 71 0.32 -10.57 5.87
C ASP A 71 0.41 -9.16 5.25
N TYR A 72 0.22 -9.04 3.93
CA TYR A 72 0.32 -7.78 3.20
C TYR A 72 -0.80 -7.66 2.16
N ILE A 73 -1.82 -6.87 2.52
CA ILE A 73 -3.12 -6.76 1.81
C ILE A 73 -3.37 -5.40 1.09
N PRO A 74 -2.44 -4.82 0.31
CA PRO A 74 -2.62 -3.51 -0.32
C PRO A 74 -3.80 -3.47 -1.31
N PHE A 75 -4.14 -4.62 -1.88
CA PHE A 75 -5.26 -4.80 -2.79
C PHE A 75 -6.35 -5.73 -2.20
N GLY A 76 -6.36 -5.92 -0.88
CA GLY A 76 -7.11 -7.00 -0.24
C GLY A 76 -6.47 -8.37 -0.47
N HIS A 77 -7.18 -9.46 -0.14
CA HIS A 77 -6.70 -10.83 -0.34
C HIS A 77 -7.86 -11.84 -0.50
N GLY A 78 -7.56 -13.01 -1.04
CA GLY A 78 -8.52 -14.09 -1.26
C GLY A 78 -9.52 -13.80 -2.40
N PRO A 79 -10.73 -14.41 -2.38
CA PRO A 79 -11.73 -14.28 -3.45
C PRO A 79 -12.23 -12.86 -3.72
N ARG A 80 -11.95 -11.91 -2.82
CA ARG A 80 -12.35 -10.50 -2.93
C ARG A 80 -11.14 -9.57 -3.07
N ALA A 81 -9.98 -10.11 -3.44
CA ALA A 81 -8.83 -9.30 -3.84
C ALA A 81 -9.20 -8.42 -5.05
N CYS A 82 -8.65 -7.21 -5.11
CA CYS A 82 -8.96 -6.24 -6.15
C CYS A 82 -8.64 -6.84 -7.54
N PRO A 83 -9.63 -6.95 -8.45
CA PRO A 83 -9.38 -7.44 -9.80
C PRO A 83 -8.55 -6.43 -10.62
N GLY A 84 -8.69 -5.14 -10.33
CA GLY A 84 -7.96 -4.05 -11.00
C GLY A 84 -6.50 -3.89 -10.60
N ARG A 85 -5.95 -4.73 -9.69
CA ARG A 85 -4.59 -4.57 -9.15
C ARG A 85 -3.49 -4.62 -10.23
N PHE A 86 -3.69 -5.43 -11.29
CA PHE A 86 -2.74 -5.52 -12.39
C PHE A 86 -2.76 -4.26 -13.26
N PHE A 87 -3.97 -3.77 -13.59
CA PHE A 87 -4.15 -2.51 -14.29
C PHE A 87 -3.53 -1.36 -13.50
N ALA A 88 -3.91 -1.19 -12.23
CA ALA A 88 -3.38 -0.16 -11.35
C ALA A 88 -1.84 -0.23 -11.24
N SER A 89 -1.27 -1.43 -11.04
CA SER A 89 0.18 -1.62 -11.00
C SER A 89 0.88 -1.13 -12.26
N ASN A 90 0.35 -1.48 -13.43
CA ASN A 90 0.98 -1.12 -14.70
C ASN A 90 0.81 0.37 -15.01
N THR A 91 -0.39 0.93 -14.79
CA THR A 91 -0.66 2.35 -14.98
C THR A 91 0.21 3.22 -14.06
N LEU A 92 0.31 2.87 -12.77
CA LEU A 92 1.13 3.62 -11.82
C LEU A 92 2.61 3.60 -12.20
N LYS A 93 3.13 2.45 -12.66
CA LYS A 93 4.51 2.35 -13.14
C LYS A 93 4.73 3.20 -14.39
N ALA A 94 3.80 3.18 -15.35
CA ALA A 94 3.90 3.99 -16.56
C ALA A 94 3.87 5.50 -16.24
N VAL A 95 2.95 5.94 -15.38
CA VAL A 95 2.87 7.34 -14.92
C VAL A 95 4.15 7.74 -14.18
N LEU A 96 4.65 6.90 -13.26
CA LEU A 96 5.87 7.19 -12.53
C LEU A 96 7.08 7.27 -13.48
N ALA A 97 7.22 6.31 -14.41
CA ALA A 97 8.28 6.32 -15.42
C ALA A 97 8.25 7.61 -16.26
N TYR A 98 7.07 8.01 -16.73
CA TYR A 98 6.88 9.26 -17.46
C TYR A 98 7.35 10.47 -16.65
N ILE A 99 6.93 10.55 -15.39
CA ILE A 99 7.27 11.66 -14.49
C ILE A 99 8.79 11.70 -14.26
N VAL A 100 9.41 10.59 -13.86
CA VAL A 100 10.85 10.57 -13.50
C VAL A 100 11.78 10.74 -14.71
N LEU A 101 11.31 10.41 -15.92
CA LEU A 101 12.08 10.62 -17.15
C LEU A 101 11.99 12.06 -17.65
N ARG A 102 10.84 12.73 -17.46
CA ARG A 102 10.56 14.03 -18.08
C ARG A 102 10.59 15.23 -17.15
N TYR A 103 10.54 15.01 -15.83
CA TYR A 103 10.44 16.09 -14.86
C TYR A 103 11.41 15.94 -13.69
N ASP A 104 11.90 17.09 -13.22
CA ASP A 104 12.43 17.26 -11.89
C ASP A 104 11.31 17.71 -10.94
N LEU A 105 11.31 17.15 -9.74
CA LEU A 105 10.27 17.30 -8.74
C LEU A 105 10.85 17.91 -7.47
N LYS A 106 10.11 18.80 -6.83
CA LYS A 106 10.43 19.29 -5.49
C LYS A 106 9.16 19.51 -4.68
N LEU A 107 9.17 19.18 -3.39
CA LEU A 107 8.12 19.59 -2.47
C LEU A 107 8.18 21.11 -2.25
N ALA A 108 7.03 21.79 -2.35
CA ALA A 108 6.95 23.21 -2.08
C ALA A 108 7.15 23.50 -0.57
N GLY A 109 7.44 24.75 -0.22
CA GLY A 109 7.64 25.16 1.18
C GLY A 109 9.01 24.73 1.72
N ASP A 110 9.02 24.21 2.94
CA ASP A 110 10.20 23.70 3.64
C ASP A 110 10.72 22.35 3.12
N GLY A 111 10.00 21.75 2.16
CA GLY A 111 10.35 20.46 1.58
C GLY A 111 9.91 19.26 2.43
N ALA A 112 9.19 19.47 3.54
CA ALA A 112 8.66 18.39 4.36
C ALA A 112 7.48 17.70 3.68
N ARG A 113 7.41 16.36 3.81
CA ARG A 113 6.24 15.60 3.36
C ARG A 113 5.06 15.95 4.28
N PRO A 114 3.91 16.38 3.75
CA PRO A 114 2.71 16.58 4.56
C PRO A 114 2.26 15.29 5.25
N ALA A 115 1.73 15.42 6.46
CA ALA A 115 1.11 14.30 7.16
C ALA A 115 -0.06 13.71 6.38
N ASN A 116 -0.33 12.42 6.58
CA ASN A 116 -1.45 11.73 5.94
C ASN A 116 -2.78 12.40 6.33
N ALA A 117 -3.69 12.52 5.37
CA ALA A 117 -5.08 12.87 5.64
C ALA A 117 -5.94 11.61 5.60
N TYR A 118 -6.97 11.56 6.45
CA TYR A 118 -7.86 10.41 6.57
C TYR A 118 -9.28 10.84 6.24
N VAL A 119 -9.91 10.14 5.30
CA VAL A 119 -11.34 10.30 4.99
C VAL A 119 -12.00 8.94 5.16
N SER A 120 -12.77 8.79 6.24
CA SER A 120 -13.32 7.49 6.64
C SER A 120 -12.19 6.45 6.74
N LEU A 121 -12.29 5.33 6.04
CA LEU A 121 -11.31 4.24 6.04
C LEU A 121 -10.18 4.44 5.02
N ALA A 122 -10.14 5.56 4.30
CA ALA A 122 -9.14 5.83 3.28
C ALA A 122 -8.05 6.79 3.77
N VAL A 123 -6.80 6.44 3.50
CA VAL A 123 -5.68 7.37 3.57
C VAL A 123 -5.60 8.11 2.25
N VAL A 124 -5.64 9.44 2.29
CA VAL A 124 -5.58 10.30 1.11
C VAL A 124 -4.41 11.28 1.21
N PRO A 125 -3.89 11.77 0.07
CA PRO A 125 -2.89 12.84 0.08
C PRO A 125 -3.40 14.07 0.83
N ALA A 126 -2.51 14.76 1.54
CA ALA A 126 -2.84 16.01 2.20
C ALA A 126 -3.31 17.05 1.16
N ARG A 127 -4.44 17.71 1.44
CA ARG A 127 -5.04 18.68 0.50
C ARG A 127 -4.19 19.94 0.28
N ASN A 128 -3.26 20.22 1.19
CA ASN A 128 -2.33 21.36 1.11
C ASN A 128 -0.94 20.97 0.59
N GLY A 129 -0.70 19.69 0.29
CA GLY A 129 0.56 19.23 -0.28
C GLY A 129 0.74 19.75 -1.70
N ARG A 130 1.84 20.46 -1.95
CA ARG A 130 2.16 20.99 -3.28
C ARG A 130 3.49 20.42 -3.76
N ILE A 131 3.49 19.93 -4.99
CA ILE A 131 4.67 19.43 -5.68
C ILE A 131 4.94 20.35 -6.87
N LEU A 132 6.17 20.84 -6.97
CA LEU A 132 6.66 21.66 -8.07
C LEU A 132 7.24 20.74 -9.14
N PHE A 133 6.89 20.99 -10.40
CA PHE A 133 7.36 20.24 -11.56
C PHE A 133 8.17 21.17 -12.46
N LYS A 134 9.38 20.76 -12.81
CA LYS A 134 10.19 21.38 -13.87
C LYS A 134 10.42 20.34 -14.96
N ARG A 135 10.04 20.63 -16.20
CA ARG A 135 10.35 19.74 -17.32
C ARG A 135 11.87 19.72 -17.56
N ARG A 136 12.44 18.54 -17.82
CA ARG A 136 13.86 18.37 -18.14
C ARG A 136 14.13 18.76 -19.60
N ASP A 137 15.24 19.44 -19.82
CA ASP A 137 15.73 19.78 -21.15
C ASP A 137 16.07 18.49 -21.92
N GLY A 138 15.67 18.40 -23.20
CA GLY A 138 15.90 17.21 -24.03
C GLY A 138 14.91 16.05 -23.82
N SER A 139 13.87 16.21 -22.98
CA SER A 139 12.77 15.25 -22.91
C SER A 139 11.86 15.36 -24.15
N ALA A 140 12.12 14.54 -25.18
CA ALA A 140 11.23 14.38 -26.34
C ALA A 140 9.80 14.03 -25.89
#